data_AF-A0A7C1F2R3-F1
#
_entry.id   AF-A0A7C1F2R3-F1
#
_cell.length_a   1.000
_cell.length_b   1.000
_cell.length_c   1.000
_cell.angle_alpha   90.00
_cell.angle_beta   90.00
_cell.angle_gamma   90.00
#
_symmetry.space_group_name_H-M   'P 1'
#
loop_
_entity.id
_entity.type
_entity.pdbx_description
1 polymer ?
#
loop_
_entity_poly.entity_id
_entity_poly.type
_entity_poly.pdbx_seq_one_letter_code
_entity_poly.pdbx_strand_id
1 'polypeptide(L)'
;MTKKIKWLEILKLFVDSEDNYLSGEEIGKKLNISRSSIWKHIKSLQEKGFKIEGKTNRGYKLYFPDDTPLICDSSDFYTTSFGKNLIVLVETASTNEVLKKSGNKLKHGTIVIAEK
;
A
#
# COMPACT_ATOMS: atom_id res chain seq x y z
N MET A 1 3.79 -18.24 -2.20
CA MET A 1 2.81 -17.35 -1.55
C MET A 1 3.40 -16.05 -0.96
N THR A 2 4.64 -15.63 -1.28
CA THR A 2 5.42 -14.68 -0.44
C THR A 2 5.75 -13.30 -1.07
N LYS A 3 5.18 -12.94 -2.23
CA LYS A 3 5.54 -11.68 -2.92
C LYS A 3 4.64 -10.47 -2.60
N LYS A 4 3.37 -10.69 -2.25
CA LYS A 4 2.38 -9.61 -2.11
C LYS A 4 2.42 -8.86 -0.78
N ILE A 5 3.00 -9.44 0.27
CA ILE A 5 2.96 -8.88 1.63
C ILE A 5 4.08 -7.83 1.83
N LYS A 6 5.22 -7.95 1.13
CA LYS A 6 6.43 -7.18 1.49
C LYS A 6 6.43 -5.70 1.06
N TRP A 7 5.65 -5.29 0.06
CA TRP A 7 5.61 -3.88 -0.36
C TRP A 7 4.76 -3.02 0.59
N LEU A 8 3.69 -3.58 1.15
CA LEU A 8 2.85 -2.91 2.13
C LEU A 8 3.63 -2.63 3.41
N GLU A 9 4.41 -3.61 3.87
CA GLU A 9 5.31 -3.45 5.01
C GLU A 9 6.36 -2.36 4.78
N ILE A 10 6.90 -2.24 3.55
CA ILE A 10 7.82 -1.14 3.20
C ILE A 10 7.12 0.22 3.28
N LEU A 11 5.88 0.33 2.79
CA LEU A 11 5.10 1.56 2.89
C LEU A 11 4.78 1.92 4.34
N LYS A 12 4.37 0.95 5.16
CA LYS A 12 4.13 1.17 6.61
C LYS A 12 5.37 1.74 7.28
N LEU A 13 6.55 1.17 7.01
CA LEU A 13 7.80 1.72 7.53
C LEU A 13 8.02 3.18 7.11
N PHE A 14 7.70 3.55 5.87
CA PHE A 14 7.80 4.94 5.44
C PHE A 14 6.78 5.86 6.12
N VAL A 15 5.53 5.42 6.28
CA VAL A 15 4.49 6.17 7.01
C VAL A 15 4.94 6.42 8.46
N ASP A 16 5.41 5.38 9.15
CA ASP A 16 5.89 5.46 10.54
C ASP A 16 7.15 6.34 10.70
N SER A 17 7.86 6.59 9.60
CA SER A 17 9.09 7.40 9.63
C SER A 17 8.84 8.92 9.54
N GLU A 18 7.58 9.36 9.47
CA GLU A 18 7.19 10.79 9.53
C GLU A 18 8.06 11.70 8.66
N ASP A 19 8.18 11.37 7.37
CA ASP A 19 8.95 12.17 6.38
C ASP A 19 10.50 12.10 6.53
N ASN A 20 11.02 11.14 7.30
CA ASN A 20 12.47 10.88 7.41
C ASN A 20 13.00 9.92 6.33
N TYR A 21 14.31 9.97 6.09
CA TYR A 21 14.97 8.98 5.24
C TYR A 21 15.17 7.67 6.01
N LEU A 22 14.81 6.56 5.38
CA LEU A 22 15.11 5.21 5.83
C LEU A 22 16.21 4.59 4.98
N SER A 23 17.29 4.15 5.61
CA SER A 23 18.34 3.45 4.86
C SER A 23 17.86 2.09 4.35
N GLY A 24 18.36 1.68 3.19
CA GLY A 24 18.09 0.33 2.67
C GLY A 24 18.59 -0.79 3.59
N GLU A 25 19.51 -0.48 4.51
CA GLU A 25 19.95 -1.43 5.53
C GLU A 25 18.94 -1.56 6.68
N GLU A 26 18.37 -0.46 7.15
CA GLU A 26 17.30 -0.48 8.17
C GLU A 26 16.07 -1.21 7.65
N ILE A 27 15.62 -0.90 6.43
CA ILE A 27 14.49 -1.59 5.79
C ILE A 27 14.81 -3.09 5.63
N GLY A 28 16.03 -3.42 5.20
CA GLY A 28 16.46 -4.80 5.02
C GLY A 28 16.49 -5.60 6.33
N LYS A 29 16.96 -4.98 7.43
CA LYS A 29 16.96 -5.59 8.77
C LYS A 29 15.55 -5.79 9.31
N LYS A 30 14.68 -4.78 9.21
CA LYS A 30 13.29 -4.87 9.72
C LYS A 30 12.46 -5.92 8.98
N LEU A 31 12.63 -6.03 7.67
CA LEU A 31 11.82 -6.93 6.82
C LEU A 31 12.50 -8.24 6.44
N ASN A 32 13.73 -8.45 6.93
CA ASN A 32 14.58 -9.60 6.63
C ASN A 32 14.65 -9.88 5.12
N ILE A 33 15.01 -8.85 4.33
CA ILE A 33 15.16 -8.93 2.87
C ILE A 33 16.46 -8.31 2.39
N SER A 34 16.95 -8.80 1.25
CA SER A 34 18.13 -8.25 0.59
C SER A 34 17.89 -6.84 0.06
N ARG A 35 18.96 -6.02 0.01
CA ARG A 35 18.94 -4.69 -0.62
C ARG A 35 18.41 -4.71 -2.06
N SER A 36 18.70 -5.77 -2.81
CA SER A 36 18.18 -5.97 -4.18
C SER A 36 16.66 -6.19 -4.22
N SER A 37 16.09 -6.85 -3.22
CA SER A 37 14.64 -7.03 -3.08
C SER A 37 13.96 -5.72 -2.70
N ILE A 38 14.58 -4.92 -1.83
CA ILE A 38 14.10 -3.58 -1.47
C ILE A 38 13.99 -2.71 -2.71
N TRP A 39 15.05 -2.61 -3.53
CA TRP A 39 15.03 -1.82 -4.75
C TRP A 39 13.91 -2.23 -5.72
N LYS A 40 13.65 -3.55 -5.88
CA LYS A 40 12.54 -4.06 -6.69
C LYS A 40 11.18 -3.59 -6.15
N HIS A 41 11.00 -3.62 -4.83
CA HIS A 41 9.77 -3.15 -4.20
C HIS A 41 9.63 -1.63 -4.33
N ILE A 42 10.69 -0.85 -4.09
CA ILE A 42 10.67 0.61 -4.26
C ILE A 42 10.31 0.98 -5.70
N LYS A 43 10.90 0.32 -6.70
CA LYS A 43 10.51 0.55 -8.10
C LYS A 43 9.05 0.23 -8.36
N SER A 44 8.56 -0.90 -7.85
CA SER A 44 7.14 -1.27 -8.02
C SER A 44 6.20 -0.28 -7.34
N LEU A 45 6.59 0.33 -6.22
CA LEU A 45 5.84 1.39 -5.55
C LEU A 45 5.84 2.67 -6.40
N GLN A 46 6.98 3.07 -6.96
CA GLN A 46 7.07 4.21 -7.87
C GLN A 46 6.18 4.04 -9.11
N GLU A 47 6.17 2.83 -9.70
CA GLU A 47 5.28 2.47 -10.83
C GLU A 47 3.80 2.53 -10.46
N LYS A 48 3.47 2.39 -9.17
CA LYS A 48 2.09 2.50 -8.64
C LYS A 48 1.67 3.93 -8.34
N GLY A 49 2.56 4.92 -8.53
CA GLY A 49 2.29 6.33 -8.27
C GLY A 49 2.82 6.84 -6.92
N PHE A 50 3.48 6.00 -6.11
CA PHE A 50 4.09 6.48 -4.86
C PHE A 50 5.35 7.30 -5.15
N LYS A 51 5.41 8.51 -4.57
CA LYS A 51 6.54 9.41 -4.77
C LYS A 51 7.65 9.09 -3.77
N ILE A 52 8.49 8.11 -4.10
CA ILE A 52 9.64 7.72 -3.29
C ILE A 52 10.93 8.27 -3.90
N GLU A 53 11.72 9.01 -3.12
CA GLU A 53 13.04 9.50 -3.51
C GLU A 53 14.14 8.65 -2.86
N GLY A 54 15.15 8.28 -3.64
CA GLY A 54 16.37 7.64 -3.14
C GLY A 54 17.54 8.60 -3.16
N LYS A 55 18.23 8.77 -2.03
CA LYS A 55 19.43 9.59 -1.92
C LYS A 55 20.62 8.77 -1.45
N THR A 56 21.73 8.85 -2.19
CA THR A 56 22.98 8.16 -1.87
C THR A 56 23.43 8.49 -0.44
N ASN A 57 23.85 7.48 0.32
CA ASN A 57 24.23 7.57 1.75
C ASN A 57 23.13 8.06 2.72
N ARG A 58 21.88 8.27 2.28
CA ARG A 58 20.76 8.58 3.17
C ARG A 58 19.65 7.54 3.13
N GLY A 59 19.43 6.88 2.00
CA GLY A 59 18.39 5.87 1.84
C GLY A 59 17.21 6.36 1.02
N TYR A 60 16.02 5.94 1.41
CA TYR A 60 14.75 6.20 0.70
C TYR A 60 13.82 7.03 1.58
N LYS A 61 13.05 7.91 0.95
CA LYS A 61 12.04 8.73 1.61
C LYS A 61 10.76 8.72 0.78
N LEU A 62 9.62 8.47 1.42
CA LEU A 62 8.32 8.61 0.80
C LEU A 62 7.84 10.05 1.00
N TYR A 63 7.42 10.69 -0.09
CA TYR A 63 6.69 11.95 -0.04
C TYR A 63 5.20 11.64 -0.16
N PHE A 64 4.40 12.32 0.64
CA PHE A 64 2.93 12.29 0.55
C PHE A 64 2.44 13.57 -0.14
N PRO A 65 2.44 13.65 -1.49
CA PRO A 65 1.67 14.68 -2.17
C PRO A 65 0.17 14.51 -1.92
N ASP A 66 -0.62 15.57 -2.16
CA ASP A 66 -2.09 15.51 -2.05
C ASP A 66 -2.73 14.41 -2.93
N ASP A 67 -2.05 14.01 -4.01
CA ASP A 67 -2.45 12.93 -4.93
C ASP A 67 -1.84 11.56 -4.57
N THR A 68 -1.48 11.31 -3.30
CA THR A 68 -0.92 10.00 -2.91
C THR A 68 -1.99 8.92 -2.94
N PRO A 69 -1.75 7.78 -3.62
CA PRO A 69 -2.72 6.70 -3.67
C PRO A 69 -3.08 6.17 -2.28
N LEU A 70 -4.37 6.00 -2.02
CA LEU A 70 -4.96 5.41 -0.82
C LEU A 70 -4.43 3.99 -0.69
N ILE A 71 -3.69 3.79 0.39
CA ILE A 71 -3.29 2.48 0.85
C ILE A 71 -4.25 2.13 1.97
N CYS A 72 -5.06 1.10 1.77
CA CYS A 72 -5.90 0.56 2.81
C CYS A 72 -5.83 -0.96 2.74
N ASP A 73 -5.71 -1.59 3.89
CA ASP A 73 -5.76 -3.03 4.06
C ASP A 73 -6.97 -3.42 4.92
N SER A 74 -7.51 -4.62 4.70
CA SER A 74 -8.55 -5.19 5.55
C SER A 74 -8.21 -5.20 7.05
N SER A 75 -6.92 -5.28 7.38
CA SER A 75 -6.39 -5.25 8.76
C SER A 75 -6.51 -3.88 9.43
N ASP A 76 -6.74 -2.81 8.68
CA ASP A 76 -6.98 -1.47 9.22
C ASP A 76 -8.40 -1.33 9.80
N PHE A 77 -9.29 -2.29 9.53
CA PHE A 77 -10.66 -2.29 10.04
C PHE A 77 -10.83 -3.20 11.27
N TYR A 78 -11.08 -2.59 12.43
CA TYR A 78 -11.41 -3.29 13.68
C TYR A 78 -12.89 -3.69 13.75
N THR A 79 -13.42 -4.40 12.76
CA THR A 79 -14.83 -4.85 12.78
C THR A 79 -15.01 -6.36 12.65
N THR A 80 -16.02 -6.90 13.31
CA THR A 80 -16.31 -8.34 13.36
C THR A 80 -16.99 -8.87 12.09
N SER A 81 -17.70 -8.02 11.33
CA SER A 81 -18.50 -8.40 10.16
C SER A 81 -18.18 -7.64 8.87
N PHE A 82 -17.55 -6.47 8.92
CA PHE A 82 -17.23 -5.63 7.76
C PHE A 82 -15.71 -5.48 7.57
N GLY A 83 -15.25 -5.05 6.40
CA GLY A 83 -13.83 -4.79 6.13
C GLY A 83 -12.94 -6.03 5.96
N LYS A 84 -13.48 -7.25 6.12
CA LYS A 84 -12.74 -8.51 5.91
C LYS A 84 -12.30 -8.73 4.46
N ASN A 85 -12.99 -8.10 3.52
CA ASN A 85 -12.60 -8.08 2.12
C ASN A 85 -12.63 -6.62 1.67
N LEU A 86 -11.49 -6.10 1.23
CA LEU A 86 -11.35 -4.72 0.82
C LEU A 86 -11.02 -4.66 -0.67
N ILE A 87 -11.74 -3.81 -1.40
CA ILE A 87 -11.48 -3.50 -2.80
C ILE A 87 -11.17 -2.01 -2.86
N VAL A 88 -9.90 -1.67 -3.12
CA VAL A 88 -9.47 -0.29 -3.32
C VAL A 88 -9.37 -0.03 -4.82
N LEU A 89 -10.05 0.99 -5.30
CA LEU A 89 -10.08 1.42 -6.70
C LEU A 89 -9.50 2.83 -6.82
N VAL A 90 -8.70 3.05 -7.86
CA VAL A 90 -8.10 4.38 -8.11
C VAL A 90 -9.14 5.34 -8.69
N GLU A 91 -10.00 4.87 -9.60
CA GLU A 91 -11.05 5.68 -10.20
C GLU A 91 -12.27 4.80 -10.47
N THR A 92 -13.46 5.27 -10.09
CA THR A 92 -14.72 4.63 -10.46
C THR A 92 -15.84 5.65 -10.63
N ALA A 93 -16.68 5.46 -11.65
CA ALA A 93 -17.87 6.28 -11.84
C ALA A 93 -18.86 6.17 -10.66
N SER A 94 -18.87 5.03 -9.95
CA SER A 94 -19.61 4.85 -8.72
C SER A 94 -19.21 3.55 -7.99
N THR A 95 -18.83 3.64 -6.73
CA THR A 95 -18.56 2.47 -5.86
C THR A 95 -19.78 1.55 -5.76
N ASN A 96 -21.00 2.13 -5.79
CA ASN A 96 -22.26 1.38 -5.77
C ASN A 96 -22.49 0.58 -7.05
N GLU A 97 -22.09 1.08 -8.22
CA GLU A 97 -22.19 0.31 -9.46
C GLU A 97 -21.25 -0.88 -9.47
N VAL A 98 -20.04 -0.72 -8.92
CA VAL A 98 -19.08 -1.84 -8.79
C VAL A 98 -19.66 -2.94 -7.90
N LEU A 99 -20.27 -2.56 -6.77
CA LEU A 99 -20.97 -3.51 -5.89
C LEU A 99 -22.12 -4.21 -6.62
N LYS A 100 -22.98 -3.47 -7.33
CA LYS A 100 -24.11 -4.02 -8.08
C LYS A 100 -23.67 -4.97 -9.20
N LYS A 101 -22.65 -4.60 -9.98
CA LYS A 101 -22.08 -5.44 -11.06
C LYS A 101 -21.45 -6.72 -10.54
N SER A 102 -20.91 -6.70 -9.33
CA SER A 102 -20.28 -7.87 -8.73
C SER A 102 -21.31 -8.88 -8.17
N GLY A 103 -22.55 -8.46 -7.94
CA GLY A 103 -23.66 -9.30 -7.50
C GLY A 103 -23.31 -10.13 -6.25
N ASN A 104 -23.78 -11.38 -6.20
CA ASN A 104 -23.52 -12.32 -5.08
C ASN A 104 -22.09 -12.89 -5.05
N LYS A 105 -21.18 -12.45 -5.94
CA LYS A 105 -19.78 -12.94 -5.93
C LYS A 105 -18.97 -12.36 -4.78
N LEU A 106 -19.39 -11.24 -4.22
CA LEU A 106 -18.72 -10.60 -3.09
C LEU A 106 -19.20 -11.19 -1.77
N LYS A 107 -18.25 -11.52 -0.91
CA LYS A 107 -18.55 -12.03 0.43
C LYS A 107 -19.18 -10.93 1.27
N HIS A 108 -20.05 -11.32 2.19
CA HIS A 108 -20.61 -10.42 3.18
C HIS A 108 -19.48 -9.68 3.93
N GLY A 109 -19.64 -8.37 4.13
CA GLY A 109 -18.62 -7.53 4.74
C GLY A 109 -17.57 -6.95 3.78
N THR A 110 -17.75 -7.06 2.47
CA THR A 110 -16.84 -6.44 1.49
C THR A 110 -17.02 -4.92 1.48
N ILE A 111 -15.93 -4.18 1.64
CA ILE A 111 -15.90 -2.70 1.52
C ILE A 111 -15.22 -2.35 0.20
N VAL A 112 -15.83 -1.42 -0.55
CA VAL A 112 -15.24 -0.84 -1.76
C VAL A 112 -14.93 0.62 -1.47
N ILE A 113 -13.66 1.00 -1.61
CA ILE A 113 -13.19 2.38 -1.46
C ILE A 113 -12.66 2.81 -2.82
N ALA A 114 -13.03 4.01 -3.23
CA ALA A 114 -12.48 4.64 -4.42
C ALA A 114 -11.88 6.00 -4.04
N GLU A 115 -10.76 6.33 -4.65
CA GLU A 115 -10.14 7.65 -4.47
C GLU A 115 -10.87 8.75 -5.26
N LYS A 116 -11.41 8.37 -6.43
CA LYS A 116 -12.02 9.29 -7.39
C LYS A 116 -13.26 8.68 -8.03
#